data_AF-A0A3D0QH33-F1
#
_entry.id   AF-A0A3D0QH33-F1
#
_cell.length_a   1.000
_cell.length_b   1.000
_cell.length_c   1.000
_cell.angle_alpha   90.00
_cell.angle_beta   90.00
_cell.angle_gamma   90.00
#
_symmetry.space_group_name_H-M   'P 1'
#
loop_
_entity.id
_entity.type
_entity.pdbx_description
1 polymer ?
#
loop_
_entity_poly.entity_id
_entity_poly.type
_entity_poly.pdbx_seq_one_letter_code
_entity_poly.pdbx_strand_id
1 'polypeptide(L)'
;GAGAIEPLGSEPELKSMFLNFNRLASFIDSVGIGGPQIFRNRMRLREGPGAIDAEHIGGLTSGIHSSLLGNASVNPGSDPVIQVFPSWPKDWDVDYSLLARGGFLVTSSQKKGQVEFVALQSRLGGECRIQNPWGDAEVNLYRNGTKGESVGGTVLRFATAKDETVVAVRTGTKPDQYKRTILH
;
A
#
# COMPACT_ATOMS: atom_id res chain seq x y z
N GLY A 1 6.72 5.40 25.11
CA GLY A 1 6.25 6.44 26.06
C GLY A 1 4.90 6.05 26.63
N ALA A 2 4.45 6.67 27.73
CA ALA A 2 3.15 6.36 28.33
C ALA A 2 2.03 6.44 27.27
N GLY A 3 1.26 5.36 27.08
CA GLY A 3 0.21 5.24 26.06
C GLY A 3 0.61 4.59 24.73
N ALA A 4 1.86 4.15 24.58
CA ALA A 4 2.30 3.30 23.48
C ALA A 4 1.62 1.92 23.55
N ILE A 5 1.12 1.41 22.43
CA ILE A 5 0.66 0.03 22.34
C ILE A 5 1.87 -0.80 21.88
N GLU A 6 2.32 -1.71 22.73
CA GLU A 6 3.39 -2.62 22.36
C GLU A 6 2.98 -3.44 21.13
N PRO A 7 3.80 -3.46 20.07
CA PRO A 7 3.49 -4.23 18.88
C PRO A 7 3.50 -5.72 19.21
N LEU A 8 2.36 -6.38 18.98
CA LEU A 8 2.21 -7.83 19.15
C LEU A 8 2.48 -8.58 17.84
N GLY A 9 3.04 -9.79 17.93
CA GLY A 9 3.23 -10.69 16.79
C GLY A 9 4.54 -10.44 16.01
N SER A 10 4.55 -10.81 14.73
CA SER A 10 5.74 -10.67 13.87
C SER A 10 6.04 -9.20 13.55
N GLU A 11 7.27 -8.90 13.15
CA GLU A 11 7.68 -7.57 12.65
C GLU A 11 7.39 -6.42 13.63
N PRO A 12 7.82 -6.52 14.91
CA PRO A 12 7.48 -5.53 15.94
C PRO A 12 8.00 -4.12 15.61
N GLU A 13 9.17 -4.02 14.99
CA GLU A 13 9.73 -2.74 14.53
C GLU A 13 8.83 -2.08 13.47
N LEU A 14 8.41 -2.83 12.45
CA LEU A 14 7.50 -2.36 11.41
C LEU A 14 6.16 -1.90 12.00
N LYS A 15 5.57 -2.72 12.86
CA LYS A 15 4.30 -2.40 13.54
C LYS A 15 4.41 -1.21 14.46
N SER A 16 5.56 -1.01 15.11
CA SER A 16 5.78 0.17 15.94
C SER A 16 5.64 1.47 15.13
N MET A 17 5.97 1.46 13.84
CA MET A 17 5.75 2.64 12.98
C MET A 17 4.27 3.00 12.81
N PHE A 18 3.35 2.04 12.94
CA PHE A 18 1.89 2.23 12.88
C PHE A 18 1.24 2.41 14.25
N LEU A 19 1.82 1.82 15.30
CA LEU A 19 1.20 1.78 16.64
C LEU A 19 1.79 2.81 17.60
N ASN A 20 3.04 3.22 17.38
CA ASN A 20 3.78 4.14 18.24
C ASN A 20 3.97 5.51 17.59
N PHE A 21 2.89 6.08 17.05
CA PHE A 21 2.79 7.51 16.77
C PHE A 21 2.79 8.32 18.08
N ASN A 22 3.87 8.29 18.85
CA ASN A 22 3.98 8.93 20.16
C ASN A 22 5.08 10.00 20.21
N ARG A 23 5.67 10.35 19.06
CA ARG A 23 6.68 11.42 18.99
C ARG A 23 6.02 12.75 19.38
N LEU A 24 6.48 13.32 20.50
CA LEU A 24 6.00 14.59 21.06
C LEU A 24 6.89 15.78 20.65
N ALA A 25 7.80 15.62 19.68
CA ALA A 25 8.68 16.68 19.18
C ALA A 25 9.00 16.55 17.67
N SER A 26 9.00 17.67 16.94
CA SER A 26 9.30 17.88 15.52
C SER A 26 10.09 19.20 15.35
N PHE A 27 10.61 19.48 14.16
CA PHE A 27 11.42 20.67 13.87
C PHE A 27 10.67 22.00 14.06
N ILE A 28 9.33 21.98 14.05
CA ILE A 28 8.46 23.16 14.26
C ILE A 28 8.08 23.39 15.72
N ASP A 29 8.49 22.49 16.63
CA ASP A 29 8.11 22.54 18.04
C ASP A 29 9.04 23.46 18.82
N SER A 30 8.87 24.76 18.59
CA SER A 30 9.54 25.80 19.35
C SER A 30 8.97 25.89 20.77
N VAL A 31 9.84 26.23 21.73
CA VAL A 31 9.45 26.40 23.14
C VAL A 31 8.42 27.53 23.25
N GLY A 32 7.20 27.21 23.71
CA GLY A 32 6.13 28.19 23.94
C GLY A 32 4.88 28.01 23.08
N ILE A 33 4.90 27.15 22.06
CA ILE A 33 3.67 26.70 21.38
C ILE A 33 2.94 25.71 22.29
N GLY A 34 1.61 25.61 22.18
CA GLY A 34 0.78 24.74 23.02
C GLY A 34 1.40 23.36 23.22
N GLY A 35 1.58 22.95 24.49
CA GLY A 35 2.30 21.73 24.81
C GLY A 35 1.68 20.48 24.17
N PRO A 36 2.49 19.52 23.70
CA PRO A 36 2.00 18.36 22.98
C PRO A 36 1.17 17.44 23.88
N GLN A 37 -0.15 17.43 23.67
CA GLN A 37 -1.07 16.51 24.36
C GLN A 37 -1.69 15.54 23.36
N ILE A 38 -1.89 14.29 23.75
CA ILE A 38 -2.67 13.29 23.00
C ILE A 38 -4.03 13.15 23.68
N PHE A 39 -5.11 13.38 22.94
CA PHE A 39 -6.48 13.20 23.42
C PHE A 39 -6.91 11.73 23.36
N ARG A 40 -7.99 11.39 24.07
CA ARG A 40 -8.56 10.02 24.11
C ARG A 40 -8.96 9.47 22.73
N ASN A 41 -9.32 10.34 21.79
CA ASN A 41 -9.65 10.00 20.41
C ASN A 41 -8.42 9.96 19.48
N ARG A 42 -7.20 9.98 20.04
CA ARG A 42 -5.93 9.96 19.33
C ARG A 42 -5.63 11.19 18.45
N MET A 43 -6.44 12.24 18.53
CA MET A 43 -6.06 13.56 18.02
C MET A 43 -5.06 14.23 18.96
N ARG A 44 -4.22 15.13 18.45
CA ARG A 44 -3.24 15.86 19.27
C ARG A 44 -3.64 17.31 19.46
N LEU A 45 -3.33 17.85 20.63
CA LEU A 45 -3.33 19.28 20.91
C LEU A 45 -1.88 19.75 20.81
N ARG A 46 -1.46 20.25 19.65
CA ARG A 46 -0.13 20.83 19.44
C ARG A 46 -0.24 22.25 18.91
N GLU A 47 -0.99 22.41 17.83
CA GLU A 47 -1.27 23.69 17.18
C GLU A 47 -2.22 24.61 18.00
N GLY A 48 -2.57 24.21 19.23
CA GLY A 48 -3.46 24.94 20.13
C GLY A 48 -4.94 24.51 20.07
N PRO A 49 -5.77 25.01 20.99
CA PRO A 49 -7.20 24.69 21.05
C PRO A 49 -7.92 25.03 19.73
N GLY A 50 -8.50 24.03 19.08
CA GLY A 50 -9.28 24.18 17.84
C GLY A 50 -8.53 23.87 16.54
N ALA A 51 -7.23 23.57 16.59
CA ALA A 51 -6.47 23.21 15.40
C ALA A 51 -6.61 21.73 15.01
N ILE A 52 -6.56 21.45 13.70
CA ILE A 52 -6.97 20.18 13.09
C ILE A 52 -5.87 19.12 12.96
N ASP A 53 -4.64 19.37 13.41
CA ASP A 53 -3.49 18.44 13.33
C ASP A 53 -3.23 17.89 11.90
N ALA A 54 -3.46 18.73 10.88
CA ALA A 54 -3.54 18.32 9.47
C ALA A 54 -2.23 17.70 8.94
N GLU A 55 -1.07 18.19 9.37
CA GLU A 55 0.22 17.64 8.95
C GLU A 55 0.38 16.18 9.36
N HIS A 56 0.07 15.82 10.61
CA HIS A 56 0.23 14.46 11.10
C HIS A 56 -0.81 13.51 10.51
N ILE A 57 -2.06 13.97 10.30
CA ILE A 57 -3.07 13.17 9.60
C ILE A 57 -2.66 12.95 8.14
N GLY A 58 -2.10 13.97 7.49
CA GLY A 58 -1.50 13.87 6.16
C GLY A 58 -0.32 12.90 6.13
N GLY A 59 0.58 12.98 7.11
CA GLY A 59 1.72 12.09 7.28
C GLY A 59 1.30 10.63 7.52
N LEU A 60 0.29 10.42 8.37
CA LEU A 60 -0.31 9.10 8.61
C LEU A 60 -0.90 8.53 7.31
N THR A 61 -1.68 9.33 6.59
CA THR A 61 -2.29 8.92 5.31
C THR A 61 -1.22 8.56 4.29
N SER A 62 -0.18 9.39 4.16
CA SER A 62 0.97 9.14 3.28
C SER A 62 1.74 7.88 3.68
N GLY A 63 1.94 7.65 4.97
CA GLY A 63 2.58 6.44 5.52
C GLY A 63 1.79 5.18 5.22
N ILE A 64 0.47 5.19 5.48
CA ILE A 64 -0.43 4.08 5.14
C ILE A 64 -0.38 3.81 3.63
N HIS A 65 -0.56 4.85 2.80
CA HIS A 65 -0.50 4.72 1.36
C HIS A 65 0.82 4.10 0.89
N SER A 66 1.96 4.63 1.35
CA SER A 66 3.29 4.18 0.93
C SER A 66 3.62 2.77 1.43
N SER A 67 3.02 2.35 2.54
CA SER A 67 3.17 0.98 3.06
C SER A 67 2.35 -0.07 2.30
N LEU A 68 1.22 0.33 1.71
CA LEU A 68 0.35 -0.52 0.91
C LEU A 68 0.77 -0.55 -0.56
N LEU A 69 1.22 0.58 -1.11
CA LEU A 69 1.51 0.74 -2.53
C LEU A 69 2.76 1.61 -2.77
N GLY A 70 3.84 0.95 -3.16
CA GLY A 70 4.99 1.59 -3.79
C GLY A 70 4.74 1.81 -5.28
N ASN A 71 5.01 3.00 -5.81
CA ASN A 71 4.82 3.30 -7.23
C ASN A 71 5.88 4.27 -7.79
N ALA A 72 7.01 4.37 -7.11
CA ALA A 72 8.13 5.20 -7.53
C ALA A 72 9.04 4.43 -8.49
N SER A 73 9.80 5.19 -9.27
CA SER A 73 10.91 4.66 -10.05
C SER A 73 12.07 4.32 -9.12
N VAL A 74 12.78 3.22 -9.40
CA VAL A 74 13.94 2.80 -8.59
C VAL A 74 15.09 3.80 -8.74
N ASN A 75 15.30 4.29 -9.97
CA ASN A 75 16.31 5.28 -10.30
C ASN A 75 15.68 6.53 -10.91
N PRO A 76 16.28 7.73 -10.74
CA PRO A 76 15.88 8.92 -11.48
C PRO A 76 15.84 8.66 -12.99
N GLY A 77 14.74 9.02 -13.64
CA GLY A 77 14.55 8.84 -15.09
C GLY A 77 14.14 7.42 -15.54
N SER A 78 14.09 6.45 -14.64
CA SER A 78 13.52 5.13 -14.95
C SER A 78 11.98 5.13 -14.84
N ASP A 79 11.33 4.18 -15.50
CA ASP A 79 9.89 4.01 -15.39
C ASP A 79 9.48 3.55 -13.98
N PRO A 80 8.31 3.98 -13.49
CA PRO A 80 7.81 3.55 -12.18
C PRO A 80 7.55 2.05 -12.16
N VAL A 81 7.84 1.41 -11.02
CA VAL A 81 7.50 0.01 -10.76
C VAL A 81 6.49 -0.03 -9.63
N ILE A 82 5.37 -0.69 -9.86
CA ILE A 82 4.32 -0.91 -8.86
C ILE A 82 4.78 -2.01 -7.92
N GLN A 83 4.73 -1.77 -6.62
CA GLN A 83 5.01 -2.75 -5.57
C GLN A 83 3.85 -2.77 -4.59
N VAL A 84 3.19 -3.92 -4.45
CA VAL A 84 2.11 -4.11 -3.47
C VAL A 84 2.71 -4.53 -2.14
N PHE A 85 2.17 -3.97 -1.05
CA PHE A 85 2.60 -4.25 0.33
C PHE A 85 4.11 -4.16 0.57
N PRO A 86 4.82 -3.10 0.11
CA PRO A 86 6.27 -2.98 0.30
C PRO A 86 6.69 -3.01 1.78
N SER A 87 5.86 -2.48 2.67
CA SER A 87 6.15 -2.35 4.10
C SER A 87 4.87 -2.45 4.95
N TRP A 88 3.92 -3.26 4.52
CA TRP A 88 2.74 -3.60 5.32
C TRP A 88 3.01 -4.86 6.16
N PRO A 89 2.67 -4.90 7.46
CA PRO A 89 2.86 -6.10 8.28
C PRO A 89 2.19 -7.33 7.68
N LYS A 90 2.92 -8.44 7.59
CA LYS A 90 2.44 -9.64 6.87
C LYS A 90 1.23 -10.27 7.55
N ASP A 91 1.21 -10.27 8.88
CA ASP A 91 0.12 -10.84 9.66
C ASP A 91 -1.09 -9.92 9.82
N TRP A 92 -1.08 -8.74 9.18
CA TRP A 92 -2.25 -7.85 9.12
C TRP A 92 -3.02 -8.07 7.83
N ASP A 93 -4.23 -8.59 7.99
CA ASP A 93 -5.18 -8.75 6.89
C ASP A 93 -5.64 -7.38 6.38
N VAL A 94 -5.60 -7.19 5.06
CA VAL A 94 -5.95 -5.91 4.42
C VAL A 94 -6.43 -6.10 2.99
N ASP A 95 -7.23 -5.16 2.53
CA ASP A 95 -7.60 -4.96 1.14
C ASP A 95 -7.60 -3.45 0.85
N TYR A 96 -7.23 -3.07 -0.38
CA TYR A 96 -7.20 -1.66 -0.79
C TYR A 96 -7.45 -1.52 -2.30
N SER A 97 -7.87 -0.31 -2.69
CA SER A 97 -7.84 0.20 -4.07
C SER A 97 -7.15 1.58 -4.07
N LEU A 98 -5.98 1.69 -4.70
CA LEU A 98 -5.14 2.90 -4.69
C LEU A 98 -4.59 3.22 -6.08
N LEU A 99 -4.45 4.51 -6.40
CA LEU A 99 -3.95 4.95 -7.70
C LEU A 99 -2.42 4.96 -7.71
N ALA A 100 -1.83 4.27 -8.70
CA ALA A 100 -0.41 4.30 -8.98
C ALA A 100 -0.08 5.27 -10.14
N ARG A 101 1.20 5.66 -10.23
CA ARG A 101 1.74 6.39 -11.39
C ARG A 101 1.47 5.62 -12.68
N GLY A 102 1.28 6.36 -13.79
CA GLY A 102 0.92 5.76 -15.08
C GLY A 102 -0.58 5.55 -15.28
N GLY A 103 -1.43 5.95 -14.32
CA GLY A 103 -2.88 5.86 -14.46
C GLY A 103 -3.44 4.45 -14.17
N PHE A 104 -2.72 3.65 -13.38
CA PHE A 104 -3.17 2.34 -12.94
C PHE A 104 -3.88 2.44 -11.60
N LEU A 105 -5.18 2.11 -11.55
CA LEU A 105 -5.85 1.87 -10.28
C LEU A 105 -5.53 0.44 -9.85
N VAL A 106 -4.85 0.28 -8.72
CA VAL A 106 -4.36 -1.01 -8.21
C VAL A 106 -5.22 -1.46 -7.05
N THR A 107 -5.79 -2.65 -7.16
CA THR A 107 -6.54 -3.31 -6.10
C THR A 107 -5.83 -4.59 -5.69
N SER A 108 -5.64 -4.79 -4.40
CA SER A 108 -4.89 -5.94 -3.88
C SER A 108 -5.40 -6.34 -2.51
N SER A 109 -5.21 -7.61 -2.13
CA SER A 109 -5.50 -8.11 -0.80
C SER A 109 -4.38 -8.99 -0.27
N GLN A 110 -4.13 -8.85 1.03
CA GLN A 110 -3.26 -9.72 1.80
C GLN A 110 -4.09 -10.36 2.91
N LYS A 111 -4.04 -11.69 2.99
CA LYS A 111 -4.65 -12.46 4.08
C LYS A 111 -3.66 -13.48 4.63
N LYS A 112 -3.52 -13.56 5.95
CA LYS A 112 -2.63 -14.52 6.64
C LYS A 112 -1.19 -14.52 6.08
N GLY A 113 -0.61 -13.35 5.83
CA GLY A 113 0.76 -13.24 5.30
C GLY A 113 0.93 -13.48 3.81
N GLN A 114 -0.15 -13.70 3.06
CA GLN A 114 -0.08 -14.00 1.64
C GLN A 114 -0.88 -13.00 0.80
N VAL A 115 -0.27 -12.53 -0.29
CA VAL A 115 -0.94 -11.73 -1.31
C VAL A 115 -1.85 -12.65 -2.12
N GLU A 116 -3.16 -12.39 -2.09
CA GLU A 116 -4.19 -13.20 -2.76
C GLU A 116 -4.18 -12.94 -4.29
N PHE A 117 -4.10 -11.68 -4.70
CA PHE A 117 -4.11 -11.24 -6.10
C PHE A 117 -3.56 -9.82 -6.23
N VAL A 118 -3.22 -9.41 -7.45
CA VAL A 118 -3.00 -8.00 -7.82
C VAL A 118 -3.86 -7.67 -9.04
N ALA A 119 -4.88 -6.85 -8.86
CA ALA A 119 -5.74 -6.37 -9.93
C ALA A 119 -5.36 -4.93 -10.30
N LEU A 120 -5.43 -4.62 -11.58
CA LEU A 120 -5.18 -3.29 -12.11
C LEU A 120 -6.23 -2.91 -13.14
N GLN A 121 -6.70 -1.68 -13.06
CA GLN A 121 -7.46 -1.01 -14.12
C GLN A 121 -6.53 0.03 -14.76
N SER A 122 -6.19 -0.17 -16.04
CA SER A 122 -5.34 0.73 -16.80
C SER A 122 -6.19 1.84 -17.42
N ARG A 123 -6.19 3.04 -16.82
CA ARG A 123 -7.02 4.17 -17.32
C ARG A 123 -6.44 4.85 -18.56
N LEU A 124 -5.15 4.65 -18.83
CA LEU A 124 -4.43 5.31 -19.92
C LEU A 124 -3.84 4.32 -20.94
N GLY A 125 -3.75 3.03 -20.59
CA GLY A 125 -2.97 2.05 -21.35
C GLY A 125 -1.46 2.19 -21.08
N GLY A 126 -0.65 1.48 -21.88
CA GLY A 126 0.81 1.50 -21.80
C GLY A 126 1.40 0.28 -21.08
N GLU A 127 2.72 0.26 -20.93
CA GLU A 127 3.43 -0.85 -20.30
C GLU A 127 3.34 -0.78 -18.78
N CYS A 128 2.78 -1.82 -18.16
CA CYS A 128 2.72 -1.98 -16.72
C CYS A 128 3.94 -2.77 -16.22
N ARG A 129 4.53 -2.30 -15.11
CA ARG A 129 5.64 -2.95 -14.40
C ARG A 129 5.23 -3.20 -12.96
N ILE A 130 5.23 -4.46 -12.53
CA ILE A 130 4.89 -4.83 -11.15
C ILE A 130 6.05 -5.64 -10.57
N GLN A 131 6.54 -5.24 -9.40
CA GLN A 131 7.41 -6.08 -8.57
C GLN A 131 6.61 -7.32 -8.16
N ASN A 132 7.07 -8.50 -8.58
CA ASN A 132 6.33 -9.74 -8.37
C ASN A 132 6.18 -10.03 -6.87
N PRO A 133 4.94 -10.01 -6.32
CA PRO A 133 4.71 -10.22 -4.89
C PRO A 133 4.93 -11.68 -4.47
N TRP A 134 5.00 -12.60 -5.43
CA TRP A 134 5.26 -14.03 -5.21
C TRP A 134 6.71 -14.42 -5.53
N GLY A 135 7.64 -13.46 -5.56
CA GLY A 135 9.07 -13.71 -5.77
C GLY A 135 9.44 -13.77 -7.25
N ASP A 136 10.02 -14.87 -7.71
CA ASP A 136 10.34 -15.15 -9.12
C ASP A 136 9.35 -16.12 -9.77
N ALA A 137 8.36 -16.59 -9.00
CA ALA A 137 7.37 -17.56 -9.43
C ALA A 137 6.56 -17.07 -10.65
N GLU A 138 6.08 -18.04 -11.42
CA GLU A 138 5.18 -17.79 -12.54
C GLU A 138 3.79 -17.33 -12.06
N VAL A 139 3.23 -16.38 -12.78
CA VAL A 139 1.97 -15.68 -12.50
C VAL A 139 1.10 -15.73 -13.74
N ASN A 140 -0.17 -16.10 -13.58
CA ASN A 140 -1.16 -16.02 -14.67
C ASN A 140 -1.78 -14.62 -14.67
N LEU A 141 -1.87 -14.02 -15.85
CA LEU A 141 -2.63 -12.79 -16.08
C LEU A 141 -4.02 -13.14 -16.62
N TYR A 142 -5.04 -12.49 -16.07
CA TYR A 142 -6.41 -12.55 -16.57
C TYR A 142 -6.79 -11.17 -17.09
N ARG A 143 -7.03 -11.06 -18.39
CA ARG A 143 -7.36 -9.81 -19.09
C ARG A 143 -8.85 -9.76 -19.32
N ASN A 144 -9.52 -8.74 -18.80
CA ASN A 144 -10.97 -8.55 -18.85
C ASN A 144 -11.74 -9.84 -18.45
N GLY A 145 -11.28 -10.51 -17.40
CA GLY A 145 -11.88 -11.74 -16.86
C GLY A 145 -11.51 -13.04 -17.58
N THR A 146 -10.81 -12.98 -18.73
CA THR A 146 -10.38 -14.18 -19.46
C THR A 146 -8.91 -14.47 -19.18
N LYS A 147 -8.55 -15.76 -19.04
CA LYS A 147 -7.14 -16.13 -18.87
C LYS A 147 -6.33 -15.71 -20.10
N GLY A 148 -5.31 -14.88 -19.89
CA GLY A 148 -4.34 -14.47 -20.88
C GLY A 148 -3.04 -15.25 -20.74
N GLU A 149 -1.92 -14.54 -20.83
CA GLU A 149 -0.57 -15.07 -20.74
C GLU A 149 -0.10 -15.34 -19.30
N SER A 150 0.98 -16.12 -19.19
CA SER A 150 1.76 -16.26 -17.96
C SER A 150 3.04 -15.44 -18.06
N VAL A 151 3.41 -14.78 -16.98
CA VAL A 151 4.64 -14.00 -16.84
C VAL A 151 5.36 -14.41 -15.55
N GLY A 152 6.68 -14.28 -15.51
CA GLY A 152 7.49 -14.66 -14.35
C GLY A 152 8.70 -13.76 -14.17
N GLY A 153 9.51 -14.09 -13.16
CA GLY A 153 10.66 -13.31 -12.76
C GLY A 153 10.33 -12.21 -11.74
N THR A 154 11.36 -11.48 -11.33
CA THR A 154 11.29 -10.51 -10.22
C THR A 154 10.39 -9.31 -10.52
N VAL A 155 10.33 -8.87 -11.78
CA VAL A 155 9.47 -7.77 -12.23
C VAL A 155 8.63 -8.26 -13.39
N LEU A 156 7.32 -8.28 -13.21
CA LEU A 156 6.34 -8.62 -14.24
C LEU A 156 6.19 -7.41 -15.17
N ARG A 157 6.27 -7.66 -16.48
CA ARG A 157 6.16 -6.64 -17.52
C ARG A 157 5.16 -7.09 -18.56
N PHE A 158 4.19 -6.24 -18.87
CA PHE A 158 3.19 -6.51 -19.88
C PHE A 158 2.53 -5.23 -20.38
N ALA A 159 2.12 -5.23 -21.64
CA ALA A 159 1.37 -4.11 -22.21
C ALA A 159 -0.08 -4.12 -21.73
N THR A 160 -0.66 -2.92 -21.60
CA THR A 160 -2.08 -2.72 -21.28
C THR A 160 -2.72 -1.76 -22.28
N ALA A 161 -4.01 -1.96 -22.54
CA ALA A 161 -4.84 -1.04 -23.29
C ALA A 161 -5.60 -0.09 -22.34
N LYS A 162 -6.08 1.03 -22.88
CA LYS A 162 -6.94 1.95 -22.15
C LYS A 162 -8.23 1.24 -21.71
N ASP A 163 -8.61 1.48 -20.46
CA ASP A 163 -9.77 0.91 -19.76
C ASP A 163 -9.73 -0.63 -19.62
N GLU A 164 -8.55 -1.25 -19.85
CA GLU A 164 -8.34 -2.68 -19.63
C GLU A 164 -8.23 -3.01 -18.14
N THR A 165 -8.84 -4.11 -17.74
CA THR A 165 -8.62 -4.71 -16.41
C THR A 165 -7.74 -5.94 -16.52
N VAL A 166 -6.66 -5.99 -15.76
CA VAL A 166 -5.78 -7.15 -15.67
C VAL A 166 -5.72 -7.64 -14.22
N VAL A 167 -5.89 -8.93 -14.00
CA VAL A 167 -5.73 -9.55 -12.68
C VAL A 167 -4.58 -10.55 -12.74
N ALA A 168 -3.54 -10.27 -11.98
CA ALA A 168 -2.41 -11.16 -11.76
C ALA A 168 -2.69 -12.05 -10.54
N VAL A 169 -2.52 -13.35 -10.72
CA VAL A 169 -2.63 -14.35 -9.65
C VAL A 169 -1.54 -15.40 -9.77
N ARG A 170 -1.06 -15.91 -8.64
CA ARG A 170 -0.07 -16.99 -8.62
C ARG A 170 -0.55 -18.20 -9.43
N THR A 171 0.36 -18.85 -10.17
CA THR A 171 0.02 -20.06 -10.91
C THR A 171 -0.65 -21.12 -10.04
N GLY A 172 -1.78 -21.67 -10.51
CA GLY A 172 -2.62 -22.62 -9.77
C GLY A 172 -3.84 -22.01 -9.09
N THR A 173 -3.95 -20.68 -9.00
CA THR A 173 -5.12 -19.99 -8.43
C THR A 173 -5.99 -19.32 -9.51
N LYS A 174 -7.25 -19.02 -9.18
CA LYS A 174 -8.20 -18.36 -10.09
C LYS A 174 -8.73 -17.07 -9.48
N PRO A 175 -8.87 -15.97 -10.26
CA PRO A 175 -9.42 -14.70 -9.78
C PRO A 175 -10.85 -14.83 -9.22
N ASP A 176 -11.63 -15.79 -9.73
CA ASP A 176 -13.02 -16.02 -9.28
C ASP A 176 -13.14 -16.26 -7.77
N GLN A 177 -12.08 -16.77 -7.14
CA GLN A 177 -12.02 -17.01 -5.69
C GLN A 177 -11.99 -15.70 -4.88
N TYR A 178 -11.66 -14.58 -5.52
CA TYR A 178 -11.44 -13.27 -4.88
C TYR A 178 -12.40 -12.18 -5.37
N LYS A 179 -13.50 -12.53 -6.05
CA LYS A 179 -14.50 -11.57 -6.58
C LYS A 179 -15.03 -10.58 -5.55
N ARG A 180 -15.05 -10.96 -4.26
CA ARG A 180 -15.46 -10.09 -3.16
C ARG A 180 -14.66 -8.78 -3.08
N THR A 181 -13.42 -8.75 -3.58
CA THR A 181 -12.51 -7.61 -3.44
C THR A 181 -12.14 -6.97 -4.78
N ILE A 182 -12.24 -7.71 -5.90
CA ILE A 182 -11.81 -7.22 -7.23
C ILE A 182 -12.78 -6.19 -7.84
N LEU A 183 -14.05 -6.12 -7.39
CA LEU A 183 -15.11 -5.31 -8.02
C LEU A 183 -15.54 -4.07 -7.21
N HIS A 184 -14.73 -3.63 -6.23
CA HIS A 184 -15.01 -2.43 -5.45
C HIS A 184 -14.49 -1.14 -6.11
#